data_AF-A0A8J7EP07-F1
#
_entry.id   AF-A0A8J7EP07-F1
#
_cell.length_a   1.000
_cell.length_b   1.000
_cell.length_c   1.000
_cell.angle_alpha   90.00
_cell.angle_beta   90.00
_cell.angle_gamma   90.00
#
_symmetry.space_group_name_H-M   'P 1'
#
loop_
_entity.id
_entity.type
_entity.pdbx_description
1 polymer ?
#
loop_
_entity_poly.entity_id
_entity_poly.type
_entity_poly.pdbx_seq_one_letter_code
_entity_poly.pdbx_strand_id
1 'polypeptide(L)'
;MKRILSRLVVLALVFVIGLTGCSNTPAGLSGNYRDDTLALVNTLRTAIELPDDSPTKTSAQADARQMINNFASRYRRDSSVAKLSSYTTMRTALNSLAGHYSSYPNRPVPDKLKTRLERELSQVEAALRREG
;
A
#
# COMPACT_ATOMS: atom_id res chain seq x y z
N MET A 1 -27.15 -8.09 -36.64
CA MET A 1 -25.77 -8.50 -36.29
C MET A 1 -24.94 -7.42 -35.56
N LYS A 2 -25.49 -6.28 -35.11
CA LYS A 2 -24.73 -5.23 -34.37
C LYS A 2 -24.93 -5.25 -32.84
N ARG A 3 -26.05 -5.83 -32.35
CA ARG A 3 -26.37 -5.93 -30.92
C ARG A 3 -25.59 -7.01 -30.16
N ILE A 4 -25.14 -8.05 -30.87
CA ILE A 4 -24.39 -9.18 -30.29
C ILE A 4 -22.91 -8.77 -30.11
N LEU A 5 -22.35 -8.04 -31.08
CA LEU A 5 -21.00 -7.45 -30.98
C LEU A 5 -20.90 -6.43 -29.84
N SER A 6 -21.90 -5.57 -29.66
CA SER A 6 -21.88 -4.57 -28.58
C SER A 6 -21.97 -5.21 -27.19
N ARG A 7 -22.69 -6.35 -27.05
CA ARG A 7 -22.72 -7.12 -25.79
C ARG A 7 -21.40 -7.84 -25.50
N LEU A 8 -20.67 -8.29 -26.52
CA LEU A 8 -19.34 -8.89 -26.35
C LEU A 8 -18.28 -7.85 -25.93
N VAL A 9 -18.38 -6.61 -26.42
CA VAL A 9 -17.48 -5.52 -26.01
C VAL A 9 -17.74 -5.08 -24.56
N VAL A 10 -19.00 -5.05 -24.11
CA VAL A 10 -19.33 -4.73 -22.70
C VAL A 10 -18.90 -5.85 -21.76
N LEU A 11 -19.00 -7.11 -22.17
CA LEU A 11 -18.54 -8.24 -21.34
C LEU A 11 -17.00 -8.32 -21.29
N ALA A 12 -16.30 -7.92 -22.35
CA ALA A 12 -14.85 -7.78 -22.37
C ALA A 12 -14.35 -6.61 -21.50
N LEU A 13 -15.09 -5.49 -21.45
CA LEU A 13 -14.71 -4.32 -20.64
C LEU A 13 -14.86 -4.58 -19.13
N VAL A 14 -15.86 -5.38 -18.72
CA VAL A 14 -16.01 -5.80 -17.32
C VAL A 14 -14.95 -6.84 -16.93
N PHE A 15 -14.45 -7.64 -17.88
CA PHE A 15 -13.36 -8.59 -17.61
C PHE A 15 -12.00 -7.92 -17.38
N VAL A 16 -11.75 -6.74 -17.97
CA VAL A 16 -10.49 -5.99 -17.75
C VAL A 16 -10.48 -5.26 -16.40
N ILE A 17 -11.64 -4.80 -15.93
CA ILE A 17 -11.78 -4.17 -14.60
C ILE A 17 -11.87 -5.24 -13.49
N GLY A 18 -12.33 -6.45 -13.81
CA GLY A 18 -12.31 -7.60 -12.90
C GLY A 18 -10.94 -8.26 -12.72
N LEU A 19 -9.98 -8.04 -13.62
CA LEU A 19 -8.60 -8.56 -13.49
C LEU A 19 -7.61 -7.57 -12.88
N THR A 20 -7.99 -6.31 -12.70
CA THR A 20 -7.16 -5.28 -12.07
C THR A 20 -7.60 -4.92 -10.66
N GLY A 21 -8.66 -5.57 -10.15
CA GLY A 21 -9.07 -5.55 -8.76
C GLY A 21 -8.76 -6.88 -8.09
N CYS A 22 -8.06 -6.84 -6.95
CA CYS A 22 -7.63 -7.98 -6.13
C CYS A 22 -6.35 -8.70 -6.59
N SER A 23 -5.26 -7.96 -6.79
CA SER A 23 -3.94 -8.46 -6.35
C SER A 23 -3.87 -8.42 -4.81
N ASN A 24 -4.78 -9.15 -4.14
CA ASN A 24 -4.70 -9.43 -2.72
C ASN A 24 -3.70 -10.58 -2.48
N THR A 25 -2.58 -10.53 -3.20
CA THR A 25 -1.47 -11.43 -2.98
C THR A 25 -0.64 -10.79 -1.87
N PRO A 26 -0.41 -11.44 -0.73
CA PRO A 26 0.74 -11.12 0.09
C PRO A 26 1.96 -11.55 -0.74
N ALA A 27 2.33 -10.73 -1.73
CA ALA A 27 3.54 -10.90 -2.49
C ALA A 27 4.66 -10.84 -1.46
N GLY A 28 5.29 -12.00 -1.23
CA GLY A 28 6.50 -12.05 -0.45
C GLY A 28 7.45 -10.99 -0.99
N LEU A 29 8.10 -10.27 -0.06
CA LEU A 29 9.13 -9.28 -0.40
C LEU A 29 10.11 -9.94 -1.38
N SER A 30 10.28 -9.35 -2.56
CA SER A 30 11.20 -9.84 -3.58
C SER A 30 12.65 -9.85 -3.08
N GLY A 31 12.92 -9.06 -2.04
CA GLY A 31 14.26 -8.82 -1.51
C GLY A 31 14.91 -7.59 -2.14
N ASN A 32 14.39 -7.08 -3.25
CA ASN A 32 14.81 -5.78 -3.77
C ASN A 32 14.14 -4.67 -2.95
N TYR A 33 14.96 -4.00 -2.13
CA TYR A 33 14.49 -2.93 -1.25
C TYR A 33 13.70 -1.84 -1.99
N ARG A 34 14.16 -1.42 -3.17
CA ARG A 34 13.52 -0.33 -3.92
C ARG A 34 12.14 -0.75 -4.43
N ASP A 35 12.06 -1.90 -5.08
CA ASP A 35 10.83 -2.42 -5.65
C ASP A 35 9.82 -2.74 -4.55
N ASP A 36 10.27 -3.38 -3.47
CA ASP A 36 9.43 -3.73 -2.33
C ASP A 36 8.92 -2.47 -1.60
N THR A 37 9.73 -1.41 -1.51
CA THR A 37 9.30 -0.14 -0.92
C THR A 37 8.28 0.57 -1.81
N LEU A 38 8.49 0.60 -3.13
CA LEU A 38 7.53 1.20 -4.08
C LEU A 38 6.19 0.45 -4.08
N ALA A 39 6.23 -0.88 -4.07
CA ALA A 39 5.02 -1.70 -3.96
C ALA A 39 4.24 -1.41 -2.66
N LEU A 40 4.97 -1.24 -1.54
CA LEU A 40 4.35 -0.90 -0.27
C LEU A 40 3.75 0.51 -0.26
N VAL A 41 4.45 1.51 -0.82
CA VAL A 41 3.92 2.89 -0.98
C VAL A 41 2.60 2.87 -1.74
N ASN A 42 2.55 2.20 -2.89
CA ASN A 42 1.36 2.12 -3.72
C ASN A 42 0.20 1.42 -3.00
N THR A 43 0.48 0.32 -2.31
CA THR A 43 -0.52 -0.39 -1.51
C THR A 43 -1.09 0.49 -0.41
N LEU A 44 -0.25 1.26 0.28
CA LEU A 44 -0.68 2.16 1.36
C LEU A 44 -1.53 3.32 0.85
N ARG A 45 -1.16 3.93 -0.29
CA ARG A 45 -1.98 4.99 -0.91
C ARG A 45 -3.37 4.46 -1.24
N THR A 46 -3.45 3.35 -1.95
CA THR A 46 -4.73 2.69 -2.28
C THR A 46 -5.51 2.35 -1.01
N ALA A 47 -4.85 1.86 0.04
CA ALA A 47 -5.50 1.51 1.30
C ALA A 47 -6.09 2.72 2.05
N ILE A 48 -5.45 3.89 1.95
CA ILE A 48 -5.89 5.14 2.58
C ILE A 48 -7.02 5.82 1.79
N GLU A 49 -7.07 5.61 0.47
CA GLU A 49 -8.09 6.12 -0.44
C GLU A 49 -9.37 5.26 -0.49
N LEU A 50 -9.33 4.03 0.03
CA LEU A 50 -10.51 3.14 0.07
C LEU A 50 -11.69 3.81 0.81
N PRO A 51 -12.92 3.68 0.28
CA PRO A 51 -14.13 4.18 0.94
C PRO A 51 -14.31 3.57 2.33
N ASP A 52 -14.78 4.39 3.27
CA ASP A 52 -14.85 4.00 4.67
C ASP A 52 -15.84 2.87 4.96
N ASP A 53 -16.84 2.66 4.08
CA ASP A 53 -17.94 1.69 4.20
C ASP A 53 -17.62 0.30 3.59
N SER A 54 -16.37 0.01 3.22
CA SER A 54 -16.05 -1.30 2.65
C SER A 54 -16.02 -2.42 3.71
N PRO A 55 -16.74 -3.54 3.53
CA PRO A 55 -16.64 -4.71 4.40
C PRO A 55 -15.25 -5.37 4.36
N THR A 56 -14.43 -5.07 3.35
CA THR A 56 -13.07 -5.60 3.20
C THR A 56 -12.01 -4.80 3.98
N LYS A 57 -12.37 -3.68 4.61
CA LYS A 57 -11.43 -2.77 5.27
C LYS A 57 -10.63 -3.43 6.39
N THR A 58 -11.28 -4.23 7.24
CA THR A 58 -10.60 -4.94 8.33
C THR A 58 -9.56 -5.92 7.79
N SER A 59 -9.87 -6.60 6.69
CA SER A 59 -8.91 -7.47 5.99
C SER A 59 -7.75 -6.66 5.43
N ALA A 60 -8.03 -5.56 4.72
CA ALA A 60 -7.00 -4.70 4.16
C ALA A 60 -6.07 -4.09 5.23
N GLN A 61 -6.62 -3.76 6.42
CA GLN A 61 -5.83 -3.30 7.57
C GLN A 61 -4.93 -4.40 8.14
N ALA A 62 -5.46 -5.63 8.26
CA ALA A 62 -4.69 -6.78 8.73
C ALA A 62 -3.55 -7.10 7.74
N ASP A 63 -3.84 -7.10 6.44
CA ASP A 63 -2.88 -7.29 5.37
C ASP A 63 -1.80 -6.20 5.40
N ALA A 64 -2.18 -4.93 5.55
CA ALA A 64 -1.25 -3.81 5.68
C ALA A 64 -0.33 -3.98 6.89
N ARG A 65 -0.86 -4.35 8.06
CA ARG A 65 -0.05 -4.62 9.27
C ARG A 65 0.93 -5.76 9.04
N GLN A 66 0.50 -6.84 8.38
CA GLN A 66 1.36 -7.97 8.07
C GLN A 66 2.48 -7.58 7.10
N MET A 67 2.16 -6.83 6.04
CA MET A 67 3.15 -6.29 5.11
C MET A 67 4.17 -5.38 5.80
N ILE A 68 3.72 -4.51 6.69
CA ILE A 68 4.59 -3.64 7.52
C ILE A 68 5.56 -4.47 8.35
N ASN A 69 5.05 -5.49 9.04
CA ASN A 69 5.87 -6.36 9.88
C ASN A 69 6.87 -7.16 9.06
N ASN A 70 6.47 -7.68 7.90
CA ASN A 70 7.35 -8.40 6.99
C ASN A 70 8.46 -7.48 6.46
N PHE A 71 8.11 -6.27 6.00
CA PHE A 71 9.05 -5.28 5.48
C PHE A 71 10.08 -4.88 6.55
N ALA A 72 9.59 -4.55 7.74
CA ALA A 72 10.46 -4.20 8.86
C ALA A 72 11.37 -5.38 9.25
N SER A 73 10.83 -6.60 9.35
CA SER A 73 11.60 -7.79 9.73
C SER A 73 12.71 -8.12 8.71
N ARG A 74 12.41 -7.99 7.41
CA ARG A 74 13.35 -8.24 6.31
C ARG A 74 14.50 -7.24 6.31
N TYR A 75 14.19 -5.94 6.35
CA TYR A 75 15.19 -4.90 6.11
C TYR A 75 15.84 -4.35 7.37
N ARG A 76 15.30 -4.59 8.58
CA ARG A 76 15.90 -4.05 9.83
C ARG A 76 17.33 -4.52 10.10
N ARG A 77 17.69 -5.72 9.61
CA ARG A 77 19.01 -6.33 9.84
C ARG A 77 20.04 -5.88 8.81
N ASP A 78 19.60 -5.28 7.71
CA ASP A 78 20.47 -4.76 6.69
C ASP A 78 20.92 -3.35 7.07
N SER A 79 22.17 -3.23 7.51
CA SER A 79 22.74 -1.94 7.92
C SER A 79 22.88 -0.94 6.78
N SER A 80 22.90 -1.40 5.52
CA SER A 80 22.92 -0.54 4.33
C SER A 80 21.56 0.14 4.13
N VAL A 81 20.48 -0.62 4.29
CA VAL A 81 19.10 -0.13 4.20
C VAL A 81 18.70 0.68 5.42
N ALA A 82 19.13 0.28 6.62
CA ALA A 82 18.76 0.95 7.88
C ALA A 82 19.21 2.42 7.95
N LYS A 83 20.24 2.80 7.17
CA LYS A 83 20.77 4.17 7.08
C LYS A 83 20.07 5.03 6.02
N LEU A 84 19.24 4.42 5.16
CA LEU A 84 18.55 5.14 4.10
C LEU A 84 17.49 6.08 4.65
N SER A 85 17.41 7.26 4.04
CA SER A 85 16.39 8.25 4.37
C SER A 85 14.99 7.75 3.97
N SER A 86 14.90 7.00 2.88
CA SER A 86 13.67 6.30 2.47
C SER A 86 13.18 5.32 3.53
N TYR A 87 14.08 4.52 4.12
CA TYR A 87 13.74 3.52 5.13
C TYR A 87 13.24 4.15 6.43
N THR A 88 13.95 5.16 6.92
CA THR A 88 13.60 5.86 8.18
C THR A 88 12.28 6.63 8.04
N THR A 89 12.05 7.29 6.91
CA THR A 89 10.80 7.99 6.62
C THR A 89 9.64 6.99 6.48
N MET A 90 9.84 5.90 5.74
CA MET A 90 8.86 4.83 5.60
C MET A 90 8.45 4.29 6.98
N ARG A 91 9.41 3.95 7.85
CA ARG A 91 9.10 3.48 9.22
C ARG A 91 8.26 4.47 10.02
N THR A 92 8.47 5.77 9.85
CA THR A 92 7.68 6.82 10.53
C THR A 92 6.23 6.80 10.08
N ALA A 93 5.99 6.68 8.77
CA ALA A 93 4.66 6.52 8.19
C ALA A 93 3.98 5.24 8.69
N LEU A 94 4.69 4.11 8.64
CA LEU A 94 4.17 2.82 9.08
C LEU A 94 3.82 2.82 10.57
N ASN A 95 4.67 3.38 11.43
CA ASN A 95 4.40 3.50 12.86
C ASN A 95 3.19 4.40 13.15
N SER A 96 3.05 5.51 12.42
CA SER A 96 1.89 6.39 12.54
C SER A 96 0.58 5.66 12.21
N LEU A 97 0.57 4.90 11.12
CA LEU A 97 -0.59 4.14 10.69
C LEU A 97 -0.91 2.98 11.64
N ALA A 98 0.10 2.23 12.06
CA ALA A 98 -0.05 1.15 13.03
C ALA A 98 -0.58 1.66 14.38
N GLY A 99 -0.08 2.81 14.85
CA GLY A 99 -0.56 3.45 16.08
C GLY A 99 -2.04 3.85 15.99
N HIS A 100 -2.48 4.39 14.86
CA HIS A 100 -3.90 4.68 14.63
C HIS A 100 -4.75 3.42 14.71
N TYR A 101 -4.40 2.37 13.97
CA TYR A 101 -5.20 1.14 13.98
C TYR A 101 -5.15 0.40 15.33
N SER A 102 -4.08 0.55 16.11
CA SER A 102 -4.00 0.01 17.48
C SER A 102 -4.94 0.74 18.44
N SER A 103 -5.02 2.07 18.31
CA SER A 103 -5.81 2.90 19.23
C SER A 103 -7.29 2.95 18.83
N TYR A 104 -7.57 2.90 17.53
CA TYR A 104 -8.90 3.09 16.96
C TYR A 104 -9.16 2.09 15.82
N PRO A 105 -9.27 0.78 16.11
CA PRO A 105 -9.39 -0.27 15.10
C PRO A 105 -10.64 -0.11 14.22
N ASN A 106 -11.73 0.40 14.80
CA ASN A 106 -13.02 0.57 14.10
C ASN A 106 -13.24 2.01 13.60
N ARG A 107 -12.23 2.89 13.64
CA ARG A 107 -12.36 4.27 13.15
C ARG A 107 -11.59 4.48 11.86
N PRO A 108 -12.11 5.32 10.94
CA PRO A 108 -11.37 5.71 9.75
C PRO A 108 -10.09 6.45 10.13
N VAL A 109 -9.10 6.38 9.23
CA VAL A 109 -7.87 7.17 9.34
C VAL A 109 -8.25 8.65 9.22
N PRO A 110 -7.94 9.51 10.21
CA PRO A 110 -8.30 10.93 10.15
C PRO A 110 -7.65 11.62 8.96
N ASP A 111 -8.33 12.58 8.33
CA ASP A 111 -7.80 13.29 7.14
C ASP A 111 -6.43 13.91 7.39
N LYS A 112 -6.22 14.49 8.58
CA LYS A 112 -4.89 15.03 8.98
C LYS A 112 -3.79 13.96 8.94
N LEU A 113 -4.12 12.73 9.33
CA LEU A 113 -3.18 11.60 9.26
C LEU A 113 -3.00 11.15 7.80
N LYS A 114 -4.07 11.11 6.99
CA LYS A 114 -3.98 10.81 5.55
C LYS A 114 -3.04 11.79 4.84
N THR A 115 -3.22 13.10 5.02
CA THR A 115 -2.36 14.13 4.43
C THR A 115 -0.91 14.01 4.89
N ARG A 116 -0.69 13.68 6.18
CA ARG A 116 0.67 13.48 6.69
C ARG A 116 1.32 12.26 6.05
N LEU A 117 0.60 11.14 5.98
CA LEU A 117 1.09 9.91 5.35
C LEU A 117 1.40 10.15 3.87
N GLU A 118 0.55 10.84 3.13
CA GLU A 118 0.79 11.15 1.71
C GLU A 118 2.09 11.94 1.51
N ARG A 119 2.35 12.92 2.38
CA ARG A 119 3.60 13.69 2.37
C ARG A 119 4.81 12.81 2.68
N GLU A 120 4.71 11.94 3.68
CA GLU A 120 5.80 11.01 4.05
C GLU A 120 6.07 10.00 2.93
N LEU A 121 5.02 9.44 2.32
CA LEU A 121 5.14 8.52 1.17
C LEU A 121 5.79 9.21 -0.04
N SER A 122 5.39 10.45 -0.34
CA SER A 122 6.03 11.26 -1.39
C SER A 122 7.52 11.53 -1.10
N GLN A 123 7.88 11.76 0.17
CA GLN A 123 9.28 11.90 0.58
C GLN A 123 10.07 10.60 0.42
N VAL A 124 9.45 9.44 0.70
CA VAL A 124 10.06 8.13 0.46
C VAL A 124 10.35 7.94 -1.03
N GLU A 125 9.40 8.23 -1.92
CA GLU A 125 9.60 8.12 -3.36
C GLU A 125 10.74 9.02 -3.85
N ALA A 126 10.79 10.27 -3.37
CA ALA A 126 11.87 11.20 -3.68
C ALA A 126 13.23 10.72 -3.16
N ALA A 127 13.26 10.13 -1.95
CA ALA A 127 14.47 9.54 -1.37
C ALA A 127 14.95 8.33 -2.16
N LEU A 128 14.05 7.41 -2.53
CA LEU A 128 14.39 6.23 -3.34
C LEU A 128 15.03 6.60 -4.68
N ARG A 129 14.56 7.69 -5.32
CA ARG A 129 15.15 8.20 -6.57
C ARG A 129 16.56 8.75 -6.41
N ARG A 130 16.96 9.17 -5.21
CA ARG A 130 18.31 9.67 -4.91
C ARG A 130 19.26 8.56 -4.46
N GLU A 131 18.71 7.50 -3.88
CA GLU A 131 19.47 6.42 -3.23
C GLU A 131 19.80 5.24 -4.14
N GLY A 132 19.24 5.18 -5.36
CA GLY A 132 19.61 4.18 -6.35
C GLY A 132 19.64 4.76 -7.75
#